data_AF-Q4VHD9-F1
#
_entry.id   AF-Q4VHD9-F1
#
_cell.length_a   1.000
_cell.length_b   1.000
_cell.length_c   1.000
_cell.angle_alpha   90.00
_cell.angle_beta   90.00
_cell.angle_gamma   90.00
#
_symmetry.space_group_name_H-M   'P 1'
#
loop_
_entity.id
_entity.type
_entity.pdbx_description
1 polymer ?
#
loop_
_entity_poly.entity_id
_entity_poly.type
_entity_poly.pdbx_seq_one_letter_code
_entity_poly.pdbx_strand_id
1 'polypeptide(L)' 'SSELRCQCINTHSSPFHPKYIKELRVIDSGPHCENSEIIVKLVNGNEVCL' A
#
# COMPACT_ATOMS: atom_id res chain seq x y z
N SER A 1 -15.00 16.21 12.63
CA SER A 1 -14.90 15.55 11.32
C SER A 1 -13.63 14.73 11.32
N SER A 2 -13.71 13.42 11.48
CA SER A 2 -12.56 12.53 11.25
C SER A 2 -12.54 12.24 9.75
N GLU A 3 -11.73 12.99 9.00
CA GLU A 3 -11.45 12.58 7.63
C GLU A 3 -10.81 11.19 7.67
N LEU A 4 -11.47 10.23 7.03
CA LEU A 4 -10.89 8.94 6.70
C LEU A 4 -9.71 9.21 5.77
N ARG A 5 -8.49 8.96 6.24
CA ARG A 5 -7.27 9.19 5.45
C ARG A 5 -6.59 7.86 5.24
N CYS A 6 -6.99 7.19 4.15
CA CYS A 6 -6.22 6.10 3.58
C CYS A 6 -4.75 6.55 3.42
N GLN A 7 -3.80 5.64 3.66
CA GLN A 7 -2.38 5.94 3.47
C GLN A 7 -2.03 6.00 1.98
N CYS A 8 -2.73 5.22 1.17
CA CYS A 8 -2.57 5.13 -0.27
C CYS A 8 -3.46 6.14 -0.98
N ILE A 9 -2.84 7.11 -1.65
CA ILE A 9 -3.53 8.08 -2.52
C ILE A 9 -3.70 7.51 -3.93
N ASN A 10 -2.73 6.68 -4.38
CA ASN A 10 -2.70 6.03 -5.69
C ASN A 10 -2.10 4.62 -5.56
N THR A 11 -2.48 3.74 -6.49
CA THR A 11 -1.92 2.39 -6.61
C THR A 11 -0.99 2.27 -7.81
N HIS A 12 -0.02 1.38 -7.70
CA HIS A 12 0.96 1.06 -8.73
C HIS A 12 0.47 -0.13 -9.54
N SER A 13 -0.06 0.14 -10.73
CA SER A 13 -0.67 -0.86 -11.61
C SER A 13 0.32 -1.57 -12.55
N SER A 14 1.56 -1.08 -12.69
CA SER A 14 2.57 -1.75 -13.52
C SER A 14 3.05 -3.03 -12.85
N PRO A 15 3.05 -4.18 -13.56
CA PRO A 15 3.58 -5.43 -13.01
C PRO A 15 5.08 -5.32 -12.70
N PHE A 16 5.51 -5.96 -11.61
CA PHE A 16 6.92 -6.11 -11.27
C PHE A 16 7.18 -7.48 -10.65
N HIS A 17 8.43 -7.93 -10.76
CA HIS A 17 8.80 -9.23 -10.24
C HIS A 17 8.84 -9.21 -8.70
N PRO A 18 8.24 -10.19 -7.99
CA PRO A 18 8.20 -10.23 -6.52
C PRO A 18 9.57 -10.16 -5.83
N LYS A 19 10.65 -10.54 -6.53
CA LYS A 19 12.04 -10.42 -6.04
C LYS A 19 12.43 -9.01 -5.59
N TYR A 20 11.72 -7.98 -6.05
CA TYR A 20 11.97 -6.60 -5.66
C TYR A 20 11.26 -6.21 -4.35
N ILE A 21 10.39 -7.07 -3.81
CA ILE A 21 9.68 -6.85 -2.55
C ILE A 21 10.65 -7.13 -1.40
N LYS A 22 10.83 -6.14 -0.54
CA LYS A 22 11.56 -6.25 0.72
C LYS A 22 10.62 -6.49 1.90
N GLU A 23 9.49 -5.81 1.93
CA GLU A 23 8.48 -5.90 2.98
C GLU A 23 7.09 -5.74 2.37
N LEU A 24 6.11 -6.44 2.92
CA LEU A 24 4.71 -6.33 2.54
C LEU A 24 3.87 -6.09 3.79
N ARG A 25 3.11 -5.01 3.78
CA ARG A 25 2.17 -4.64 4.84
C ARG A 25 0.76 -4.65 4.28
N VAL A 26 -0.14 -5.30 4.99
CA VAL A 26 -1.57 -5.30 4.69
C VAL A 26 -2.28 -4.55 5.79
N ILE A 27 -3.16 -3.63 5.42
CA ILE A 27 -4.03 -2.90 6.33
C ILE A 27 -5.45 -3.25 5.92
N ASP A 28 -6.19 -3.91 6.80
CA ASP A 28 -7.58 -4.25 6.53
C ASP A 28 -8.45 -2.99 6.52
N SER A 29 -9.54 -3.04 5.74
CA SER A 29 -10.52 -1.98 5.74
C SER A 29 -11.12 -1.76 7.14
N GLY A 30 -11.48 -0.50 7.42
CA GLY A 30 -12.05 -0.14 8.72
C GLY A 30 -12.49 1.31 8.82
N PRO A 31 -12.80 1.79 10.04
CA PRO A 31 -13.28 3.15 10.28
C PRO A 31 -12.27 4.26 9.99
N HIS A 32 -11.11 3.95 9.41
CA HIS A 32 -10.09 4.92 8.99
C HIS A 32 -9.91 4.97 7.46
N CYS A 33 -10.24 3.88 6.76
CA CYS A 33 -10.22 3.75 5.31
C CYS A 33 -11.11 2.56 4.92
N GLU A 34 -12.04 2.76 3.98
CA GLU A 34 -12.95 1.70 3.54
C GLU A 34 -12.29 0.63 2.67
N ASN A 35 -11.10 0.93 2.15
CA ASN A 35 -10.32 0.03 1.32
C ASN A 35 -9.30 -0.74 2.17
N SER A 36 -9.10 -2.02 1.86
CA SER A 36 -7.90 -2.71 2.30
C SER A 36 -6.71 -2.17 1.51
N GLU A 37 -5.61 -1.87 2.20
CA GLU A 37 -4.41 -1.30 1.59
C GLU A 37 -3.28 -2.33 1.61
N ILE A 38 -2.62 -2.51 0.47
CA ILE A 38 -1.39 -3.31 0.37
C ILE A 38 -0.24 -2.35 0.10
N ILE A 39 0.65 -2.20 1.08
CA ILE A 39 1.82 -1.33 0.99
C ILE A 39 3.06 -2.21 0.88
N VAL A 40 3.79 -2.04 -0.21
CA VAL A 40 5.00 -2.80 -0.54
C VAL A 40 6.21 -1.89 -0.41
N LYS A 41 7.16 -2.27 0.44
CA LYS A 41 8.49 -1.68 0.45
C LYS A 41 9.38 -2.47 -0.50
N LEU A 42 9.94 -1.79 -1.50
CA LEU A 42 10.87 -2.37 -2.45
C LEU A 42 12.29 -2.42 -1.89
N VAL A 43 13.13 -3.31 -2.44
CA VAL A 43 14.54 -3.46 -2.04
C VAL A 43 15.37 -2.18 -2.22
N ASN A 44 14.97 -1.30 -3.14
CA ASN A 44 15.59 0.01 -3.36
C ASN A 44 15.14 1.07 -2.34
N GLY A 45 14.25 0.73 -1.41
CA GLY A 45 13.73 1.61 -0.37
C GLY A 45 12.42 2.32 -0.72
N ASN A 46 11.96 2.27 -1.98
CA ASN A 46 10.71 2.90 -2.39
C ASN A 46 9.51 2.16 -1.79
N GLU A 47 8.46 2.90 -1.46
CA GLU A 47 7.17 2.34 -1.04
C GLU A 47 6.12 2.57 -2.12
N VAL A 48 5.36 1.53 -2.44
CA VAL A 48 4.27 1.56 -3.42
C VAL A 48 3.04 0.88 -2.86
N CYS A 49 1.86 1.40 -3.20
CA CYS A 49 0.60 0.74 -2.90
C CYS A 49 0.15 -0.11 -4.09
N LEU A 50 -0.49 -1.26 -3.85
CA LEU A 50 -1.09 -2.11 -4.89
C LEU A 50 -2.62 -2.06 -4.82
#